data_AF-A0A372FWW9-F1
#
_entry.id   AF-A0A372FWW9-F1
#
_cell.length_a   1.000
_cell.length_b   1.000
_cell.length_c   1.000
_cell.angle_alpha   90.00
_cell.angle_beta   90.00
_cell.angle_gamma   90.00
#
_symmetry.space_group_name_H-M   'P 1'
#
loop_
_entity.id
_entity.type
_entity.pdbx_description
1 polymer ?
#
loop_
_entity_poly.entity_id
_entity_poly.type
_entity_poly.pdbx_seq_one_letter_code
_entity_poly.pdbx_strand_id
1 'polypeptide(L)' 'MAKTLLDLDEDLLAEATAALGTTTKKETVTEALRQAVEASRERRQQALADLEDIAESGGFHFDRLDELDR' A
#
# COMPACT_ATOMS: atom_id res chain seq x y z
N MET A 1 6.72 21.54 7.18
CA MET A 1 7.37 20.20 7.15
C MET A 1 8.48 20.15 8.18
N ALA A 2 8.65 19.01 8.86
CA ALA A 2 9.82 18.77 9.71
C ALA A 2 11.06 18.49 8.83
N LYS A 3 12.23 18.93 9.26
CA LYS A 3 13.50 18.57 8.62
C LYS A 3 13.98 17.27 9.25
N THR A 4 14.21 16.27 8.41
CA THR A 4 14.76 14.98 8.83
C THR A 4 16.12 14.82 8.15
N LEU A 5 17.18 14.61 8.93
CA LEU A 5 18.49 14.23 8.41
C LEU A 5 18.49 12.71 8.22
N LEU A 6 18.79 12.27 7.01
CA LEU A 6 18.74 10.87 6.61
C LEU A 6 19.80 10.63 5.53
N ASP A 7 20.45 9.48 5.60
CA ASP A 7 21.39 9.05 4.57
C ASP A 7 20.63 8.26 3.50
N LEU A 8 20.86 8.59 2.24
CA LEU A 8 20.24 7.93 1.09
C LEU A 8 21.31 7.26 0.24
N ASP A 9 20.90 6.18 -0.40
CA ASP A 9 21.60 5.67 -1.57
C ASP A 9 21.40 6.68 -2.72
N GLU A 10 22.49 7.29 -3.15
CA GLU A 10 22.47 8.33 -4.19
C GLU A 10 22.16 7.76 -5.58
N ASP A 11 22.50 6.49 -5.84
CA ASP A 11 22.22 5.84 -7.12
C ASP A 11 20.72 5.53 -7.22
N LEU A 12 20.12 4.99 -6.17
CA LEU A 12 18.66 4.78 -6.10
C LEU A 12 17.90 6.10 -6.17
N LEU A 13 18.41 7.16 -5.53
CA LEU A 13 17.78 8.48 -5.60
C LEU A 13 17.83 9.07 -7.01
N ALA A 14 18.93 8.86 -7.73
CA ALA A 14 19.05 9.28 -9.13
C ALA A 14 18.09 8.51 -10.04
N GLU A 15 17.99 7.20 -9.87
CA GLU A 15 17.04 6.35 -10.61
C GLU A 15 15.60 6.77 -10.34
N ALA A 16 15.22 6.96 -9.07
CA ALA A 16 13.90 7.43 -8.69
C ALA A 16 13.61 8.83 -9.25
N THR A 17 14.58 9.73 -9.26
CA THR A 17 14.41 11.08 -9.83
C THR A 17 14.15 11.01 -11.33
N ALA A 18 14.88 10.16 -12.05
CA ALA A 18 14.67 9.94 -13.48
C ALA A 18 13.30 9.30 -13.77
N ALA A 19 12.92 8.27 -13.00
CA ALA A 19 11.65 7.57 -13.16
C ALA A 19 10.44 8.46 -12.83
N LEU A 20 10.56 9.33 -11.83
CA LEU A 20 9.49 10.22 -11.38
C LEU A 20 9.49 11.57 -12.14
N GLY A 21 10.53 11.87 -12.92
CA GLY A 21 10.67 13.13 -13.65
C GLY A 21 10.78 14.36 -12.74
N THR A 22 11.23 14.17 -11.50
CA THR A 22 11.32 15.23 -10.49
C THR A 22 12.61 16.02 -10.64
N THR A 23 12.64 17.21 -10.05
CA THR A 23 13.77 18.16 -10.21
C THR A 23 14.63 18.28 -8.96
N THR A 24 14.11 17.90 -7.79
CA THR A 24 14.83 18.01 -6.52
C THR A 24 14.72 16.73 -5.70
N LYS A 25 15.76 16.41 -4.93
CA LYS A 25 15.78 15.25 -4.01
C LYS A 25 14.54 15.22 -3.09
N LYS A 26 14.13 16.38 -2.57
CA LYS A 26 12.95 16.52 -1.72
C LYS A 26 11.67 16.13 -2.47
N GLU A 27 11.53 16.59 -3.70
CA GLU A 27 10.38 16.29 -4.55
C GLU A 27 10.33 14.78 -4.84
N THR A 28 11.46 14.19 -5.24
CA THR A 28 11.60 12.74 -5.45
C THR A 28 11.16 11.94 -4.22
N VAL A 29 11.67 12.28 -3.03
CA VAL A 29 11.32 11.58 -1.78
C VAL A 29 9.85 11.78 -1.42
N THR A 30 9.31 12.99 -1.60
CA THR A 30 7.90 13.27 -1.29
C THR A 30 6.97 12.47 -2.20
N GLU A 31 7.30 12.40 -3.50
CA GLU A 31 6.52 11.66 -4.49
C GLU A 31 6.62 10.15 -4.28
N ALA A 32 7.81 9.62 -4.04
CA ALA A 32 8.01 8.22 -3.72
C ALA A 32 7.21 7.78 -2.47
N LEU A 33 7.20 8.61 -1.43
CA LEU A 33 6.39 8.34 -0.23
C LEU A 33 4.89 8.36 -0.52
N ARG A 34 4.41 9.26 -1.40
CA ARG A 34 3.01 9.30 -1.81
C ARG A 34 2.63 8.01 -2.53
N GLN A 35 3.41 7.59 -3.51
CA GLN A 35 3.18 6.35 -4.25
C GLN A 35 3.19 5.12 -3.35
N ALA A 36 4.10 5.06 -2.37
CA ALA A 36 4.13 3.95 -1.41
C ALA A 36 2.85 3.87 -0.56
N VAL A 37 2.30 5.03 -0.16
CA VAL A 37 1.03 5.10 0.58
C VAL A 37 -0.15 4.72 -0.32
N GLU A 38 -0.17 5.18 -1.56
CA GLU A 38 -1.20 4.85 -2.55
C GLU A 38 -1.22 3.36 -2.86
N ALA A 39 -0.08 2.76 -3.20
CA ALA A 39 0.05 1.32 -3.40
C ALA A 39 -0.38 0.51 -2.16
N SER A 40 -0.10 1.03 -0.97
CA SER A 40 -0.57 0.41 0.29
C SER A 40 -2.09 0.47 0.45
N ARG A 41 -2.73 1.57 0.02
CA ARG A 41 -4.20 1.73 0.03
C ARG A 41 -4.86 0.82 -1.00
N GLU A 42 -4.35 0.79 -2.22
CA GLU A 42 -4.85 -0.07 -3.30
C GLU A 42 -4.81 -1.54 -2.89
N ARG A 43 -3.70 -2.00 -2.31
CA ARG A 43 -3.59 -3.39 -1.81
C ARG A 43 -4.66 -3.73 -0.77
N ARG A 44 -4.97 -2.79 0.13
CA ARG A 44 -6.04 -2.98 1.13
C ARG A 44 -7.42 -2.99 0.48
N GLN A 45 -7.66 -2.12 -0.49
CA GLN A 45 -8.93 -2.09 -1.23
C GLN A 45 -9.15 -3.39 -2.00
N GLN A 46 -8.11 -3.89 -2.68
CA GLN A 46 -8.16 -5.17 -3.37
C GLN A 46 -8.45 -6.32 -2.41
N ALA A 47 -7.73 -6.38 -1.28
CA ALA A 47 -7.98 -7.43 -0.29
C ALA A 47 -9.41 -7.39 0.28
N LEU A 48 -10.01 -6.20 0.41
CA LEU A 48 -11.42 -6.08 0.81
C LEU A 48 -12.36 -6.57 -0.29
N ALA A 49 -12.13 -6.18 -1.54
CA ALA A 49 -12.93 -6.66 -2.66
C ALA A 49 -12.85 -8.19 -2.81
N ASP A 50 -11.67 -8.78 -2.60
CA ASP A 50 -11.47 -10.24 -2.62
C ASP A 50 -12.27 -10.91 -1.49
N LEU A 51 -12.30 -10.32 -0.29
CA LEU A 51 -13.11 -10.83 0.83
C LEU A 51 -14.61 -10.73 0.57
N GLU A 52 -15.07 -9.66 -0.08
CA GLU A 52 -16.47 -9.50 -0.49
C GLU A 52 -16.87 -10.58 -1.50
N ASP A 53 -16.04 -10.85 -2.51
CA ASP A 53 -16.28 -11.92 -3.50
C ASP A 53 -16.33 -13.31 -2.85
N ILE A 54 -15.42 -13.59 -1.91
CA ILE A 54 -15.45 -14.82 -1.10
C ILE A 54 -16.75 -14.92 -0.30
N ALA A 55 -17.25 -13.81 0.26
CA ALA A 55 -18.49 -13.81 1.01
C ALA A 55 -19.70 -14.11 0.12
N GLU A 56 -19.80 -13.44 -1.03
CA GLU A 56 -20.89 -13.59 -1.99
C GLU A 56 -20.93 -14.99 -2.61
N SER A 57 -19.76 -15.59 -2.86
CA SER A 57 -19.63 -16.96 -3.36
C SER A 57 -19.88 -18.04 -2.30
N GLY A 58 -20.23 -17.66 -1.07
CA GLY A 58 -20.56 -18.59 0.02
C GLY A 58 -19.34 -19.22 0.69
N GLY A 59 -18.18 -18.57 0.61
CA GLY A 59 -16.94 -19.02 1.26
C GLY A 59 -16.96 -18.95 2.80
N PHE A 60 -17.98 -18.31 3.38
CA PHE A 60 -18.23 -18.32 4.82
C PHE A 60 -19.36 -19.30 5.19
N HIS A 61 -19.01 -20.37 5.88
CA HIS A 61 -19.94 -21.39 6.39
C HIS A 61 -20.50 -20.97 7.75
N PHE A 62 -21.36 -19.94 7.76
CA PHE A 62 -21.98 -19.43 8.99
C PHE A 62 -22.88 -20.48 9.68
N ASP A 63 -23.42 -21.43 8.93
CA ASP A 63 -24.17 -22.58 9.42
C ASP A 63 -23.39 -23.42 10.45
N ARG A 64 -22.05 -23.45 10.36
CA ARG A 64 -21.20 -24.16 11.32
C ARG A 64 -20.92 -23.38 12.60
N LEU A 65 -21.19 -22.07 12.63
CA LEU A 65 -21.00 -21.28 13.85
C LEU A 65 -22.07 -21.62 14.90
N ASP A 66 -23.31 -21.87 14.46
CA ASP A 66 -24.43 -22.28 15.31
C ASP A 66 -24.21 -23.65 16.00
N GLU A 67 -23.26 -24.45 15.53
CA GLU A 67 -22.87 -25.74 16.11
C GLU A 67 -21.89 -25.59 17.28
N LEU A 68 -21.16 -24.47 17.38
CA LEU A 68 -20.17 -24.23 18.44
C LEU A 68 -20.78 -23.66 19.73
N ASP A 69 -21.95 -23.03 19.65
CA ASP A 69 -22.69 -22.47 20.79
C ASP A 69 -23.56 -23.51 21.53
N ARG A 70 -23.40 -24.80 21.22
CA ARG A 70 -24.23 -25.91 21.72
C ARG A 70 -23.43 -26.88 22.59
#